data_AF-A0A852ATX9-F1
#
_entry.id   AF-A0A852ATX9-F1
#
_cell.length_a   1.000
_cell.length_b   1.000
_cell.length_c   1.000
_cell.angle_alpha   90.00
_cell.angle_beta   90.00
_cell.angle_gamma   90.00
#
_symmetry.space_group_name_H-M   'P 1'
#
loop_
_entity.id
_entity.type
_entity.pdbx_description
1 polymer ?
#
loop_
_entity_poly.entity_id
_entity_poly.type
_entity_poly.pdbx_seq_one_letter_code
_entity_poly.pdbx_strand_id
1 'polypeptide(L)'
;GKLIDRVYNTYRLMHTHQTVEFVRRKSAQYGSCSQRRMSVMEALELLDQLVDESDPDVDFPNSFHAFQTAEGIRRAHPDKGRAGTPPLPALCPAGSGPGLTRPRSSPDWFHLVGLLHDLGKVLVLFGEPQWAVVGDTFPVGCKVQKSVVYGDSTFHENPDSKDPRYSTECGMYQPGCGLDNVLMSWGHD
;
A
#
# COMPACT_ATOMS: atom_id res chain seq x y z
N GLY A 1 -14.91 0.41 -20.91
CA GLY A 1 -15.17 1.83 -20.61
C GLY A 1 -13.85 2.46 -20.27
N LYS A 2 -13.59 3.73 -20.61
CA LYS A 2 -12.21 4.27 -20.66
C LYS A 2 -11.36 3.98 -19.40
N LEU A 3 -11.93 4.09 -18.20
CA LEU A 3 -11.23 3.77 -16.94
C LEU A 3 -10.90 2.27 -16.82
N ILE A 4 -11.86 1.39 -17.11
CA ILE A 4 -11.63 -0.07 -17.08
C ILE A 4 -10.53 -0.47 -18.07
N ASP A 5 -10.49 0.15 -19.26
CA ASP A 5 -9.48 -0.17 -20.27
C ASP A 5 -8.08 0.31 -19.84
N ARG A 6 -8.01 1.46 -19.15
CA ARG A 6 -6.79 1.99 -18.52
C ARG A 6 -6.28 1.05 -17.42
N VAL A 7 -7.15 0.71 -16.47
CA VAL A 7 -6.85 -0.19 -15.34
C VAL A 7 -6.37 -1.56 -15.84
N TYR A 8 -7.09 -2.16 -16.80
CA TYR A 8 -6.69 -3.44 -17.39
C TYR A 8 -5.30 -3.37 -18.03
N ASN A 9 -4.98 -2.28 -18.75
CA ASN A 9 -3.67 -2.13 -19.37
C ASN A 9 -2.54 -1.95 -18.36
N THR A 10 -2.78 -1.21 -17.26
CA THR A 10 -1.83 -1.07 -16.16
C THR A 10 -1.50 -2.43 -15.56
N TYR A 11 -2.53 -3.23 -15.20
CA TYR A 11 -2.32 -4.58 -14.68
C TYR A 11 -1.70 -5.52 -15.71
N ARG A 12 -2.07 -5.44 -16.99
CA ARG A 12 -1.46 -6.27 -18.04
C ARG A 12 0.05 -5.99 -18.14
N LEU A 13 0.47 -4.73 -18.15
CA LEU A 13 1.89 -4.37 -18.19
C LEU A 13 2.60 -4.78 -16.90
N MET A 14 1.97 -4.58 -15.74
CA MET A 14 2.49 -5.00 -14.44
C MET A 14 2.76 -6.50 -14.44
N HIS A 15 1.75 -7.30 -14.79
CA HIS A 15 1.85 -8.76 -14.80
C HIS A 15 2.82 -9.28 -15.85
N THR A 16 3.01 -8.60 -16.98
CA THR A 16 4.01 -8.97 -17.97
C THR A 16 5.45 -8.71 -17.48
N HIS A 17 5.69 -7.61 -16.75
CA HIS A 17 7.05 -7.10 -16.51
C HIS A 17 7.57 -7.22 -15.08
N GLN A 18 6.69 -7.43 -14.08
CA GLN A 18 7.10 -7.70 -12.70
C GLN A 18 7.65 -9.14 -12.60
N THR A 19 8.97 -9.24 -12.70
CA THR A 19 9.74 -10.49 -12.54
C THR A 19 10.62 -10.41 -11.30
N VAL A 20 11.12 -11.55 -10.82
CA VAL A 20 12.11 -11.62 -9.73
C VAL A 20 13.32 -10.74 -10.02
N GLU A 21 13.80 -10.74 -11.26
CA GLU A 21 14.93 -9.90 -11.68
C GLU A 21 14.57 -8.41 -11.67
N PHE A 22 13.39 -8.05 -12.20
CA PHE A 22 12.93 -6.67 -12.21
C PHE A 22 12.84 -6.10 -10.79
N VAL A 23 12.17 -6.82 -9.88
CA VAL A 23 12.00 -6.37 -8.49
C VAL A 23 13.34 -6.20 -7.81
N ARG A 24 14.25 -7.18 -7.92
CA ARG A 24 15.60 -7.07 -7.32
C ARG A 24 16.38 -5.86 -7.82
N ARG A 25 16.28 -5.54 -9.11
CA ARG A 25 16.92 -4.35 -9.69
C ARG A 25 16.30 -3.07 -9.13
N LYS A 26 14.98 -3.00 -9.03
CA LYS A 26 14.29 -1.82 -8.45
C LYS A 26 14.60 -1.62 -6.98
N SER A 27 14.61 -2.70 -6.18
CA SER A 27 15.03 -2.64 -4.78
C SER A 27 16.47 -2.14 -4.64
N ALA A 28 17.38 -2.56 -5.52
CA ALA A 28 18.76 -2.05 -5.54
C ALA A 28 18.84 -0.57 -5.98
N GLN A 29 18.01 -0.16 -6.95
CA GLN A 29 17.96 1.21 -7.47
C GLN A 29 17.44 2.21 -6.42
N TYR A 30 16.44 1.83 -5.63
CA TYR A 30 15.73 2.73 -4.71
C TYR A 30 16.06 2.51 -3.23
N GLY A 31 16.67 1.38 -2.86
CA GLY A 31 16.92 1.02 -1.46
C GLY A 31 17.89 1.94 -0.70
N SER A 32 18.68 2.77 -1.39
CA SER A 32 19.50 3.81 -0.75
C SER A 32 18.71 5.06 -0.35
N CYS A 33 17.46 5.19 -0.80
CA CYS A 33 16.60 6.37 -0.60
C CYS A 33 17.27 7.71 -1.00
N SER A 34 18.19 7.69 -1.98
CA SER A 34 19.01 8.85 -2.35
C SER A 34 18.45 9.69 -3.50
N GLN A 35 17.21 9.44 -3.92
CA GLN A 35 16.63 10.07 -5.13
C GLN A 35 16.34 11.55 -4.93
N ARG A 36 15.69 11.91 -3.81
CA ARG A 36 15.34 13.29 -3.48
C ARG A 36 15.13 13.44 -1.99
N ARG A 37 15.49 14.61 -1.44
CA ARG A 37 15.14 15.01 -0.07
C ARG A 37 13.94 15.94 -0.11
N MET A 38 12.91 15.59 0.66
CA MET A 38 11.69 16.39 0.79
C MET A 38 10.99 16.09 2.12
N SER A 39 10.12 16.99 2.54
CA SER A 39 9.15 16.82 3.61
C SER A 39 7.94 16.01 3.13
N VAL A 40 7.14 15.54 4.09
CA VAL A 40 5.87 14.84 3.81
C VAL A 40 4.91 15.71 3.01
N MET A 41 4.83 17.00 3.32
CA MET A 41 3.93 17.92 2.61
C MET A 41 4.40 18.20 1.18
N GLU A 42 5.70 18.35 0.95
CA GLU A 42 6.25 18.45 -0.41
C GLU A 42 5.99 17.18 -1.22
N ALA A 43 6.01 15.99 -0.59
CA ALA A 43 5.63 14.74 -1.26
C ALA A 43 4.14 14.71 -1.62
N LEU A 44 3.25 15.19 -0.75
CA LEU A 44 1.82 15.31 -1.05
C LEU A 44 1.54 16.29 -2.19
N GLU A 45 2.21 17.45 -2.21
CA GLU A 45 2.10 18.44 -3.29
C GLU A 45 2.55 17.87 -4.64
N LEU A 46 3.56 16.98 -4.64
CA LEU A 46 3.91 16.25 -5.86
C LEU A 46 2.74 15.39 -6.35
N LEU A 47 2.03 14.71 -5.45
CA LEU A 47 0.89 13.85 -5.80
C LEU A 47 -0.34 14.62 -6.31
N ASP A 48 -0.36 15.97 -6.26
CA ASP A 48 -1.38 16.78 -6.97
C ASP A 48 -1.33 16.59 -8.50
N GLN A 49 -0.21 16.09 -9.02
CA GLN A 49 0.01 15.86 -10.45
C GLN A 49 -0.23 14.41 -10.89
N LEU A 50 -0.61 13.52 -9.97
CA LEU A 50 -0.75 12.09 -10.24
C LEU A 50 -2.21 11.65 -10.11
N VAL A 51 -2.74 11.03 -11.17
CA VAL A 51 -3.96 10.22 -11.12
C VAL A 51 -3.55 8.74 -11.24
N ASP A 52 -4.05 7.91 -10.33
CA ASP A 52 -3.75 6.47 -10.30
C ASP A 52 -4.42 5.74 -11.46
N GLU A 53 -3.64 5.15 -12.35
CA GLU A 53 -4.15 4.43 -13.52
C GLU A 53 -4.71 3.04 -13.21
N SER A 54 -4.41 2.50 -12.03
CA SER A 54 -4.87 1.17 -11.57
C SER A 54 -6.17 1.22 -10.78
N ASP A 55 -6.55 2.40 -10.27
CA ASP A 55 -7.77 2.60 -9.50
C ASP A 55 -9.00 2.74 -10.45
N PRO A 56 -10.02 1.88 -10.33
CA PRO A 56 -11.24 1.96 -11.13
C PRO A 56 -12.27 2.99 -10.62
N ASP A 57 -12.11 3.45 -9.38
CA ASP A 57 -13.09 4.24 -8.63
C ASP A 57 -12.74 5.74 -8.60
N VAL A 58 -11.46 6.10 -8.79
CA VAL A 58 -10.99 7.50 -8.75
C VAL A 58 -10.37 7.98 -10.07
N ASP A 59 -10.61 9.24 -10.39
CA ASP A 59 -10.02 9.94 -11.56
C ASP A 59 -9.64 11.39 -11.20
N PHE A 60 -9.17 11.57 -9.96
CA PHE A 60 -8.72 12.85 -9.41
C PHE A 60 -7.32 12.69 -8.77
N PRO A 61 -6.62 13.79 -8.43
CA PRO A 61 -5.25 13.69 -7.92
C PRO A 61 -5.11 12.87 -6.63
N ASN A 62 -4.06 12.05 -6.55
CA ASN A 62 -3.86 11.10 -5.45
C ASN A 62 -3.62 11.79 -4.09
N SER A 63 -3.23 13.07 -4.09
CA SER A 63 -3.16 13.87 -2.85
C SER A 63 -4.51 13.97 -2.14
N PHE A 64 -5.62 14.11 -2.87
CA PHE A 64 -6.96 14.12 -2.29
C PHE A 64 -7.30 12.78 -1.64
N HIS A 65 -6.88 11.67 -2.26
CA HIS A 65 -7.07 10.34 -1.69
C HIS A 65 -6.36 10.21 -0.34
N ALA A 66 -5.10 10.67 -0.23
CA ALA A 66 -4.35 10.66 1.03
C ALA A 66 -5.10 11.40 2.16
N PHE A 67 -5.63 12.60 1.89
CA PHE A 67 -6.41 13.35 2.87
C PHE A 67 -7.76 12.68 3.20
N GLN A 68 -8.45 12.12 2.20
CA GLN A 68 -9.72 11.40 2.41
C GLN A 68 -9.51 10.17 3.30
N THR A 69 -8.45 9.40 3.07
CA THR A 69 -8.09 8.23 3.88
C THR A 69 -7.74 8.65 5.30
N ALA A 70 -6.87 9.66 5.47
CA ALA A 70 -6.52 10.19 6.79
C ALA A 70 -7.75 10.69 7.58
N GLU A 71 -8.64 11.45 6.94
CA GLU A 71 -9.86 11.97 7.58
C GLU A 71 -10.90 10.87 7.85
N GLY A 72 -11.00 9.87 6.97
CA GLY A 72 -11.83 8.69 7.17
C GLY A 72 -11.39 7.92 8.41
N ILE A 73 -10.09 7.63 8.51
CA ILE A 73 -9.49 7.01 9.70
C ILE A 73 -9.75 7.89 10.91
N ARG A 74 -9.42 9.19 10.89
CA ARG A 74 -9.63 10.10 12.03
C ARG A 74 -11.07 10.10 12.53
N ARG A 75 -12.07 10.04 11.65
CA ARG A 75 -13.48 10.00 12.03
C ARG A 75 -13.89 8.67 12.67
N ALA A 76 -13.41 7.55 12.12
CA ALA A 76 -13.67 6.21 12.66
C ALA A 76 -12.87 5.93 13.94
N HIS A 77 -11.72 6.58 14.08
CA HIS A 77 -10.69 6.36 15.08
C HIS A 77 -10.25 7.67 15.76
N PRO A 78 -11.18 8.45 16.35
CA PRO A 78 -10.89 9.81 16.79
C PRO A 78 -9.92 9.83 17.97
N ASP A 79 -9.03 10.82 17.95
CA ASP A 79 -8.17 11.12 19.08
C ASP A 79 -9.04 11.55 20.25
N LYS A 80 -8.96 10.81 21.34
CA LYS A 80 -9.24 11.40 22.65
C LYS A 80 -7.88 11.88 23.13
N GLY A 81 -7.48 13.04 22.63
CA GLY A 81 -6.20 13.69 22.96
C GLY A 81 -5.95 13.59 24.45
N ARG A 82 -4.67 13.45 24.86
CA ARG A 82 -4.21 13.43 26.27
C ARG A 82 -5.28 14.11 27.10
N ALA A 83 -6.13 13.32 27.77
CA ALA A 83 -7.22 13.91 28.51
C ALA A 83 -6.56 14.96 29.38
N GLY A 84 -6.91 16.24 29.18
CA GLY A 84 -6.59 17.26 30.14
C GLY A 84 -6.90 16.63 31.48
N THR A 85 -5.91 16.64 32.38
CA THR A 85 -6.02 16.19 33.77
C THR A 85 -7.47 16.36 34.20
N PRO A 86 -8.22 15.28 34.51
CA PRO A 86 -9.55 15.48 35.01
C PRO A 86 -9.42 16.38 36.25
N PRO A 87 -10.27 17.39 36.46
CA PRO A 87 -10.32 18.00 37.78
C PRO A 87 -10.53 16.84 38.77
N LEU A 88 -9.70 16.81 39.80
CA LEU A 88 -9.69 15.80 40.86
C LEU A 88 -11.13 15.35 41.14
N PRO A 89 -11.44 14.04 41.15
CA PRO A 89 -12.78 13.61 41.45
C PRO A 89 -13.10 14.07 42.87
N ALA A 90 -14.20 14.82 43.01
CA ALA A 90 -14.83 15.00 44.30
C ALA A 90 -15.07 13.60 44.90
N LEU A 91 -14.53 13.40 46.10
CA LEU A 91 -14.66 12.18 46.90
C LEU A 91 -16.13 11.75 46.97
N CYS A 92 -16.48 10.64 46.33
CA CYS A 92 -17.67 9.85 46.62
C CYS A 92 -17.29 8.37 46.70
N PRO A 93 -17.86 7.60 47.65
CA PRO A 93 -17.27 6.35 48.11
C PRO A 93 -17.60 5.16 47.20
N ALA A 94 -16.76 4.14 47.30
CA ALA A 94 -16.70 2.94 46.48
C ALA A 94 -18.03 2.16 46.40
N GLY A 95 -18.41 1.82 45.17
CA GLY A 95 -19.43 0.81 44.85
C GLY A 95 -18.91 -0.11 43.73
N SER A 96 -18.76 -1.39 44.06
CA SER A 96 -18.28 -2.49 43.22
C SER A 96 -19.30 -2.88 42.14
N GLY A 97 -18.90 -2.85 40.86
CA GLY A 97 -19.66 -3.35 39.70
C GLY A 97 -18.73 -3.77 38.55
N PRO A 98 -19.15 -4.68 37.66
CA PRO A 98 -18.24 -5.46 36.81
C PRO A 98 -17.63 -4.61 35.69
N GLY A 99 -16.33 -4.83 35.46
CA GLY A 99 -15.51 -4.07 34.52
C GLY A 99 -16.03 -4.11 33.09
N LEU A 100 -16.62 -3.00 32.66
CA LEU A 100 -16.85 -2.69 31.26
C LEU A 100 -15.47 -2.47 30.63
N THR A 101 -15.01 -3.40 29.79
CA THR A 101 -13.78 -3.23 29.01
C THR A 101 -13.96 -1.99 28.12
N ARG A 102 -13.28 -0.89 28.45
CA ARG A 102 -13.22 0.30 27.59
C ARG A 102 -12.75 -0.13 26.18
N PRO A 103 -13.39 0.34 25.10
CA PRO A 103 -12.89 0.10 23.75
C PRO A 103 -11.45 0.62 23.66
N ARG A 104 -10.56 -0.18 23.06
CA ARG A 104 -9.16 0.22 22.85
C ARG A 104 -9.15 1.56 22.09
N SER A 105 -8.50 2.55 22.70
CA SER A 105 -8.23 3.85 22.10
C SER A 105 -7.50 3.68 20.78
N SER A 106 -7.92 4.41 19.74
CA SER A 106 -7.12 4.50 18.52
C SER A 106 -6.18 5.71 18.60
N PRO A 107 -4.90 5.56 18.28
CA PRO A 107 -3.88 6.59 18.42
C PRO A 107 -3.68 7.44 17.15
N ASP A 108 -3.30 8.70 17.36
CA ASP A 108 -3.06 9.75 16.35
C ASP A 108 -2.14 9.29 15.19
N TRP A 109 -1.23 8.34 15.47
CA TRP A 109 -0.34 7.78 14.44
C TRP A 109 -1.11 7.08 13.31
N PHE A 110 -2.31 6.56 13.57
CA PHE A 110 -3.06 5.84 12.55
C PHE A 110 -3.68 6.78 11.51
N HIS A 111 -3.96 8.03 11.88
CA HIS A 111 -4.41 9.04 10.92
C HIS A 111 -3.27 9.41 9.99
N LEU A 112 -2.07 9.55 10.57
CA LEU A 112 -0.85 9.82 9.82
C LEU A 112 -0.53 8.67 8.86
N VAL A 113 -0.73 7.41 9.25
CA VAL A 113 -0.62 6.27 8.31
C VAL A 113 -1.52 6.46 7.09
N GLY A 114 -2.77 6.89 7.29
CA GLY A 114 -3.67 7.22 6.17
C GLY A 114 -3.13 8.31 5.25
N LEU A 115 -2.39 9.27 5.77
CA LEU A 115 -1.77 10.33 4.96
C LEU A 115 -0.49 9.86 4.24
N LEU A 116 0.26 8.93 4.85
CA LEU A 116 1.56 8.50 4.37
C LEU A 116 1.51 7.31 3.40
N HIS A 117 0.48 6.47 3.47
CA HIS A 117 0.47 5.14 2.83
C HIS A 117 0.80 5.15 1.34
N ASP A 118 0.33 6.17 0.62
CA ASP A 118 0.46 6.28 -0.83
C ASP A 118 1.63 7.16 -1.29
N LEU A 119 2.45 7.67 -0.37
CA LEU A 119 3.52 8.61 -0.75
C LEU A 119 4.60 8.00 -1.62
N GLY A 120 4.76 6.67 -1.64
CA GLY A 120 5.63 5.98 -2.59
C GLY A 120 5.25 6.23 -4.05
N LYS A 121 4.01 6.66 -4.33
CA LYS A 121 3.55 6.96 -5.69
C LYS A 121 4.28 8.15 -6.35
N VAL A 122 5.05 8.94 -5.58
CA VAL A 122 5.96 9.96 -6.14
C VAL A 122 6.98 9.38 -7.11
N LEU A 123 7.26 8.07 -7.07
CA LEU A 123 8.12 7.38 -8.01
C LEU A 123 7.66 7.54 -9.47
N VAL A 124 6.36 7.68 -9.73
CA VAL A 124 5.83 7.98 -11.07
C VAL A 124 6.38 9.31 -11.58
N LEU A 125 6.42 10.32 -10.70
CA LEU A 125 6.93 11.66 -11.01
C LEU A 125 8.46 11.69 -11.10
N PHE A 126 9.14 10.63 -10.65
CA PHE A 126 10.58 10.42 -10.85
C PHE A 126 10.87 9.60 -12.11
N GLY A 127 9.85 9.33 -12.94
CA GLY A 127 9.99 8.72 -14.26
C GLY A 127 9.69 7.22 -14.31
N GLU A 128 9.23 6.61 -13.22
CA GLU A 128 8.76 5.22 -13.26
C GLU A 128 7.39 5.12 -13.95
N PRO A 129 7.16 4.07 -14.77
CA PRO A 129 5.85 3.83 -15.32
C PRO A 129 4.87 3.42 -14.21
N GLN A 130 3.60 3.77 -14.34
CA GLN A 130 2.59 3.49 -13.30
C GLN A 130 2.50 2.00 -12.92
N TRP A 131 2.60 1.08 -13.88
CA TRP A 131 2.58 -0.37 -13.61
C TRP A 131 3.71 -0.86 -12.68
N ALA A 132 4.78 -0.07 -12.52
CA ALA A 132 5.90 -0.35 -11.61
C ALA A 132 5.78 0.38 -10.26
N VAL A 133 4.65 1.03 -9.99
CA VAL A 133 4.43 1.88 -8.82
C VAL A 133 3.07 1.65 -8.16
N VAL A 134 1.98 1.62 -8.94
CA VAL A 134 0.60 1.51 -8.44
C VAL A 134 0.01 0.11 -8.69
N GLY A 135 -1.15 -0.14 -8.10
CA GLY A 135 -1.92 -1.37 -8.28
C GLY A 135 -1.68 -2.43 -7.20
N ASP A 136 -2.57 -3.43 -7.19
CA ASP A 136 -2.52 -4.54 -6.25
C ASP A 136 -1.20 -5.31 -6.37
N THR A 137 -0.55 -5.56 -5.24
CA THR A 137 0.72 -6.28 -5.20
C THR A 137 0.52 -7.80 -5.16
N PHE A 138 1.51 -8.53 -5.67
CA PHE A 138 1.54 -9.99 -5.63
C PHE A 138 2.97 -10.52 -5.43
N PRO A 139 3.15 -11.70 -4.82
CA PRO A 139 4.47 -12.33 -4.73
C PRO A 139 5.03 -12.66 -6.12
N VAL A 140 6.22 -12.15 -6.46
CA VAL A 140 6.97 -12.64 -7.63
C VAL A 140 7.74 -13.91 -7.28
N GLY A 141 8.17 -14.71 -8.25
CA GLY A 141 8.99 -15.90 -7.99
C GLY A 141 8.24 -17.12 -7.45
N CYS A 142 6.91 -17.10 -7.47
CA CYS A 142 6.05 -18.26 -7.30
C CYS A 142 4.84 -18.21 -8.23
N LYS A 143 4.07 -19.29 -8.30
CA LYS A 143 2.86 -19.35 -9.12
C LYS A 143 1.83 -18.32 -8.63
N VAL A 144 1.28 -17.58 -9.59
CA VAL A 144 0.20 -16.60 -9.36
C VAL A 144 -1.06 -17.29 -8.85
N GLN A 145 -1.69 -16.71 -7.84
CA GLN A 145 -2.96 -17.18 -7.29
C GLN A 145 -4.17 -16.60 -8.03
N LYS A 146 -5.29 -17.32 -8.01
CA LYS A 146 -6.51 -16.97 -8.75
C LYS A 146 -7.17 -15.65 -8.35
N SER A 147 -6.88 -15.15 -7.15
CA SER A 147 -7.44 -13.88 -6.66
C SER A 147 -6.70 -12.66 -7.18
N VAL A 148 -5.54 -12.83 -7.84
CA VAL A 148 -4.82 -11.72 -8.46
C VAL A 148 -5.69 -11.16 -9.58
N VAL A 149 -5.90 -9.84 -9.55
CA VAL A 149 -6.74 -9.12 -10.51
C VAL A 149 -6.30 -9.43 -11.94
N TYR A 150 -7.23 -9.85 -12.81
CA TYR A 150 -6.93 -10.28 -14.19
C TYR A 150 -5.87 -11.40 -14.33
N GLY A 151 -5.55 -12.15 -13.27
CA GLY A 151 -4.46 -13.13 -13.26
C GLY A 151 -4.55 -14.18 -14.38
N ASP A 152 -5.76 -14.63 -14.70
CA ASP A 152 -6.01 -15.64 -15.74
C ASP A 152 -5.74 -15.13 -17.17
N SER A 153 -5.74 -13.81 -17.41
CA SER A 153 -5.62 -13.24 -18.76
C SER A 153 -4.33 -12.45 -19.02
N THR A 154 -3.54 -12.13 -17.99
CA THR A 154 -2.48 -11.11 -18.11
C THR A 154 -1.05 -11.61 -17.84
N PHE A 155 -0.85 -12.84 -17.37
CA PHE A 155 0.49 -13.38 -17.07
C PHE A 155 1.15 -14.18 -18.21
N HIS A 156 0.48 -14.36 -19.33
CA HIS A 156 0.93 -15.24 -20.43
C HIS A 156 2.27 -14.82 -21.09
N GLU A 157 2.60 -13.53 -21.02
CA GLU A 157 3.86 -12.95 -21.52
C GLU A 157 4.95 -12.85 -20.45
N ASN A 158 4.64 -13.07 -19.17
CA ASN A 158 5.64 -12.99 -18.11
C ASN A 158 6.64 -14.16 -18.23
N PRO A 159 7.95 -13.90 -18.34
CA PRO A 159 8.94 -14.97 -18.47
C PRO A 159 9.03 -15.88 -17.24
N ASP A 160 8.80 -15.36 -16.03
CA ASP A 160 8.87 -16.14 -14.78
C ASP A 160 7.74 -17.19 -14.71
N SER A 161 6.61 -16.95 -15.38
CA SER A 161 5.50 -17.92 -15.44
C SER A 161 5.88 -19.24 -16.12
N LYS A 162 6.94 -19.22 -16.94
CA LYS A 162 7.46 -20.37 -17.70
C LYS A 162 8.75 -20.93 -17.09
N ASP A 163 9.28 -20.29 -16.05
CA ASP A 163 10.51 -20.70 -15.40
C ASP A 163 10.22 -21.79 -14.36
N PRO A 164 10.87 -22.97 -14.42
CA PRO A 164 10.64 -24.05 -13.45
C PRO A 164 11.00 -23.66 -12.00
N ARG A 165 11.82 -22.62 -11.80
CA ARG A 165 12.17 -22.11 -10.46
C ARG A 165 11.01 -21.37 -9.80
N TYR A 166 10.11 -20.79 -10.60
CA TYR A 166 9.07 -19.87 -10.13
C TYR A 166 7.64 -20.35 -10.43
N SER A 167 7.47 -21.28 -11.37
CA SER A 167 6.15 -21.74 -11.83
C SER A 167 5.43 -22.71 -10.88
N THR A 168 6.05 -23.14 -9.79
CA THR A 168 5.42 -23.99 -8.76
C THR A 168 4.70 -23.16 -7.71
N GLU A 169 3.82 -23.78 -6.91
CA GLU A 169 3.03 -23.10 -5.88
C GLU A 169 3.88 -22.27 -4.92
N CYS A 170 4.97 -22.84 -4.40
CA CYS A 170 5.90 -22.11 -3.55
C CYS A 170 7.04 -21.45 -4.33
N GLY A 171 7.31 -21.85 -5.58
CA GLY A 171 8.39 -21.32 -6.40
C GLY A 171 9.72 -21.31 -5.65
N MET A 172 10.30 -20.12 -5.45
CA MET A 172 11.54 -19.93 -4.72
C MET A 172 11.40 -19.87 -3.19
N TYR A 173 10.20 -19.96 -2.64
CA TYR A 173 9.91 -19.78 -1.22
C TYR A 173 9.81 -21.10 -0.45
N GLN A 174 10.08 -21.02 0.85
CA GLN A 174 9.75 -22.09 1.79
C GLN A 174 8.32 -21.91 2.34
N PRO A 175 7.54 -22.98 2.52
CA PRO A 175 6.24 -22.90 3.19
C PRO A 175 6.38 -22.27 4.59
N GLY A 176 5.53 -21.29 4.89
CA GLY A 176 5.54 -20.60 6.19
C GLY A 176 6.72 -19.65 6.41
N CYS A 177 7.40 -19.19 5.35
CA CYS A 177 8.50 -18.23 5.47
C CYS A 177 8.12 -16.84 6.04
N GLY A 178 6.84 -16.49 6.02
CA GLY A 178 6.35 -15.17 6.46
C GLY A 178 6.53 -14.10 5.38
N LEU A 179 5.62 -13.11 5.35
CA LEU A 179 5.57 -12.10 4.27
C LEU A 179 6.81 -11.20 4.22
N ASP A 180 7.48 -10.96 5.35
CA ASP A 180 8.74 -10.21 5.40
C ASP A 180 9.87 -10.87 4.61
N ASN A 181 9.75 -12.18 4.31
CA ASN A 181 10.71 -12.94 3.52
C ASN A 181 10.23 -13.20 2.08
N VAL A 182 9.10 -12.59 1.68
CA VAL A 182 8.54 -12.69 0.33
C VAL A 182 9.00 -11.51 -0.50
N LEU A 183 9.38 -11.78 -1.75
CA LEU A 183 9.66 -10.74 -2.73
C LEU A 183 8.33 -10.35 -3.40
N MET A 184 7.76 -9.22 -2.99
CA MET A 184 6.55 -8.67 -3.60
C MET A 184 6.88 -7.96 -4.92
N SER A 185 5.92 -7.92 -5.85
CA SER A 185 5.96 -7.03 -7.00
C SER A 185 6.31 -5.61 -6.54
N TRP A 186 7.23 -4.95 -7.24
CA TRP A 186 7.75 -3.65 -6.81
C TRP A 186 6.70 -2.56 -7.03
N GLY A 187 6.49 -1.70 -6.02
CA GLY A 187 5.46 -0.67 -6.03
C GLY A 187 5.72 0.45 -5.02
N HIS A 188 4.66 1.14 -4.62
CA HIS A 188 4.70 2.24 -3.65
C HIS A 188 4.71 1.77 -2.18
N ASP A 189 4.26 0.53 -1.91
CA ASP A 189 4.26 -0.14 -0.60
C ASP A 189 5.65 -0.24 0.08
#